data_AF-A0A7Z9UP87-F1
#
_entry.id   AF-A0A7Z9UP87-F1
#
_cell.length_a   1.000
_cell.length_b   1.000
_cell.length_c   1.000
_cell.angle_alpha   90.00
_cell.angle_beta   90.00
_cell.angle_gamma   90.00
#
_symmetry.space_group_name_H-M   'P 1'
#
loop_
_entity.id
_entity.type
_entity.pdbx_description
1 polymer ?
#
loop_
_entity_poly.entity_id
_entity_poly.type
_entity_poly.pdbx_seq_one_letter_code
_entity_poly.pdbx_strand_id
1 'polypeptide(L)'
;TVIGEETPRSQPATTVDEAIRVANVIGYPVLVRAAFALGGLGSGFCHNETELVSLLEKTFTKTSQVLIDEDLRGWKEVEYEVMRDVDGNSIIICNMENFDPLGIHTGDSIVVAPSQTLNNDEYNM
;
A
#
# COMPACT_ATOMS: atom_id res chain seq x y z
N THR A 1 12.84 -5.78 -5.72
CA THR A 1 13.04 -4.44 -6.32
C THR A 1 14.47 -4.27 -6.82
N VAL A 2 14.89 -3.11 -7.38
CA VAL A 2 16.31 -2.86 -7.77
C VAL A 2 17.31 -2.95 -6.61
N ILE A 3 16.83 -2.80 -5.37
CA ILE A 3 17.63 -2.85 -4.14
C ILE A 3 17.40 -4.13 -3.32
N GLY A 4 16.63 -5.10 -3.82
CA GLY A 4 16.42 -6.39 -3.15
C GLY A 4 15.24 -6.46 -2.18
N GLU A 5 14.55 -5.34 -1.90
CA GLU A 5 13.37 -5.33 -1.03
C GLU A 5 12.21 -6.18 -1.55
N GLU A 6 11.49 -6.78 -0.61
CA GLU A 6 10.25 -7.50 -0.83
C GLU A 6 9.08 -6.53 -0.98
N THR A 7 8.17 -6.84 -1.89
CA THR A 7 6.95 -6.08 -2.12
C THR A 7 5.80 -7.05 -2.37
N PRO A 8 4.55 -6.68 -2.08
CA PRO A 8 3.40 -7.47 -2.48
C PRO A 8 3.44 -7.74 -3.98
N ARG A 9 2.95 -8.91 -4.41
CA ARG A 9 2.75 -9.20 -5.83
C ARG A 9 1.84 -8.13 -6.40
N SER A 10 2.36 -7.37 -7.36
CA SER A 10 1.69 -6.19 -7.87
C SER A 10 2.10 -5.88 -9.30
N GLN A 11 1.20 -5.20 -10.01
CA GLN A 11 1.48 -4.73 -11.37
C GLN A 11 0.75 -3.41 -11.65
N PRO A 12 1.42 -2.42 -12.27
CA PRO A 12 0.75 -1.19 -12.67
C PRO A 12 -0.21 -1.46 -13.82
N ALA A 13 -1.27 -0.65 -13.90
CA ALA A 13 -2.19 -0.63 -15.02
C ALA A 13 -2.60 0.80 -15.36
N THR A 14 -2.74 1.07 -16.65
CA THR A 14 -3.13 2.38 -17.21
C THR A 14 -4.47 2.35 -17.91
N THR A 15 -5.07 1.17 -18.03
CA THR A 15 -6.39 0.95 -18.63
C THR A 15 -7.19 -0.07 -17.82
N VAL A 16 -8.51 -0.06 -17.98
CA VAL A 16 -9.40 -1.03 -17.31
C VAL A 16 -9.07 -2.46 -17.74
N ASP A 17 -8.91 -2.71 -19.04
CA ASP A 17 -8.59 -4.04 -19.56
C ASP A 17 -7.24 -4.57 -19.04
N GLU A 18 -6.23 -3.70 -18.91
CA GLU A 18 -4.95 -4.06 -18.31
C GLU A 18 -5.12 -4.43 -16.84
N ALA A 19 -5.85 -3.63 -16.07
CA ALA A 19 -6.09 -3.90 -14.66
C ALA A 19 -6.87 -5.22 -14.44
N ILE A 20 -7.85 -5.53 -15.29
CA ILE A 20 -8.57 -6.81 -15.26
C ILE A 20 -7.60 -7.99 -15.48
N ARG A 21 -6.72 -7.89 -16.50
CA ARG A 21 -5.71 -8.92 -16.75
C ARG A 21 -4.79 -9.11 -15.55
N VAL A 22 -4.31 -8.02 -14.97
CA VAL A 22 -3.44 -8.05 -13.78
C VAL A 22 -4.16 -8.69 -12.59
N ALA A 23 -5.39 -8.27 -12.29
CA ALA A 23 -6.18 -8.79 -11.18
C ALA A 23 -6.46 -10.30 -11.34
N ASN A 24 -6.71 -10.77 -12.56
CA ASN A 24 -6.88 -12.20 -12.84
C ASN A 24 -5.59 -13.02 -12.66
N VAL A 25 -4.41 -12.42 -12.87
CA VAL A 25 -3.12 -13.07 -12.62
C VAL A 25 -2.80 -13.12 -11.12
N ILE A 26 -3.06 -12.03 -10.39
CA ILE A 26 -2.81 -11.94 -8.94
C ILE A 26 -3.82 -12.81 -8.16
N GLY A 27 -5.09 -12.76 -8.55
CA GLY A 27 -6.23 -13.38 -7.87
C GLY A 27 -6.95 -12.41 -6.94
N TYR A 28 -8.28 -12.43 -6.96
CA TYR A 28 -9.12 -11.64 -6.05
C TYR A 28 -9.17 -12.24 -4.63
N PRO A 29 -9.36 -11.41 -3.58
CA PRO A 29 -9.46 -9.95 -3.60
C PRO A 29 -8.13 -9.25 -3.94
N VAL A 30 -8.21 -8.06 -4.54
CA VAL A 30 -7.06 -7.19 -4.84
C VAL A 30 -7.25 -5.81 -4.23
N LEU A 31 -6.13 -5.13 -3.95
CA LEU A 31 -6.11 -3.72 -3.58
C LEU A 31 -5.75 -2.89 -4.82
N VAL A 32 -6.58 -1.92 -5.15
CA VAL A 32 -6.28 -0.91 -6.17
C VAL A 32 -5.73 0.33 -5.47
N ARG A 33 -4.57 0.84 -5.91
CA ARG A 33 -3.99 2.10 -5.44
C ARG A 33 -3.83 3.09 -6.58
N ALA A 34 -4.43 4.27 -6.43
CA ALA A 34 -4.28 5.35 -7.39
C ALA A 34 -2.86 5.94 -7.34
N ALA A 35 -2.21 6.11 -8.50
CA ALA A 35 -0.94 6.82 -8.55
C ALA A 35 -1.15 8.33 -8.31
N PHE A 36 -0.14 8.98 -7.72
CA PHE A 36 -0.13 10.43 -7.44
C PHE A 36 -1.28 10.91 -6.53
N ALA A 37 -1.77 10.03 -5.66
CA ALA A 37 -2.80 10.32 -4.67
C ALA A 37 -2.32 9.94 -3.27
N LEU A 38 -2.85 10.61 -2.25
CA LEU A 38 -2.59 10.36 -0.82
C LEU A 38 -3.94 10.15 -0.11
N GLY A 39 -3.94 9.60 1.10
CA GLY A 39 -5.17 9.45 1.89
C GLY A 39 -6.13 8.39 1.34
N GLY A 40 -5.63 7.41 0.58
CA GLY A 40 -6.47 6.38 -0.06
C GLY A 40 -7.38 6.89 -1.20
N LEU A 41 -7.20 8.13 -1.67
CA LEU A 41 -8.07 8.71 -2.70
C LEU A 41 -8.03 7.91 -4.01
N GLY A 42 -9.17 7.36 -4.43
CA GLY A 42 -9.27 6.54 -5.65
C GLY A 42 -8.71 5.13 -5.50
N SER A 43 -8.34 4.74 -4.27
CA SER A 43 -7.90 3.41 -3.90
C SER A 43 -9.04 2.62 -3.27
N GLY A 44 -8.93 1.29 -3.25
CA GLY A 44 -9.93 0.45 -2.61
C GLY A 44 -9.74 -1.03 -2.90
N PHE A 45 -10.37 -1.86 -2.06
CA PHE A 45 -10.39 -3.31 -2.25
C PHE A 45 -11.48 -3.70 -3.24
N CYS A 46 -11.16 -4.67 -4.10
CA CYS A 46 -12.10 -5.24 -5.04
C CYS A 46 -12.11 -6.76 -4.88
N HIS A 47 -13.29 -7.35 -4.66
CA HIS A 47 -13.46 -8.79 -4.46
C HIS A 47 -13.77 -9.54 -5.77
N ASN A 48 -14.03 -8.81 -6.84
CA ASN A 48 -14.36 -9.34 -8.15
C ASN A 48 -14.14 -8.28 -9.25
N GLU A 49 -14.24 -8.71 -10.51
CA GLU A 49 -14.08 -7.87 -11.69
C GLU A 49 -15.07 -6.70 -11.74
N THR A 50 -16.33 -6.91 -11.35
CA THR A 50 -17.35 -5.86 -11.34
C THR A 50 -17.00 -4.71 -10.40
N GLU A 51 -16.54 -5.03 -9.18
CA GLU A 51 -16.05 -4.03 -8.22
C GLU A 51 -14.82 -3.30 -8.75
N LEU A 52 -13.90 -4.03 -9.38
CA LEU A 52 -12.70 -3.47 -9.99
C LEU A 52 -13.04 -2.45 -11.07
N VAL A 53 -13.89 -2.82 -12.04
CA VAL A 53 -14.29 -1.92 -13.13
C VAL A 53 -14.97 -0.67 -12.58
N SER A 54 -15.92 -0.83 -11.65
CA SER A 54 -16.64 0.29 -11.03
C SER A 54 -15.73 1.27 -10.28
N LEU A 55 -14.67 0.76 -9.62
CA LEU A 55 -13.67 1.60 -8.99
C LEU A 55 -12.82 2.34 -10.02
N LEU A 56 -12.30 1.61 -11.03
CA LEU A 56 -11.39 2.15 -12.03
C LEU A 56 -12.04 3.21 -12.92
N GLU A 57 -13.32 3.08 -13.26
CA GLU A 57 -14.07 4.10 -14.00
C GLU A 57 -14.03 5.46 -13.30
N LYS A 58 -14.05 5.47 -11.96
CA LYS A 58 -13.94 6.70 -11.17
C LYS A 58 -12.50 7.11 -11.00
N THR A 59 -11.60 6.17 -10.70
CA THR A 59 -10.20 6.45 -10.42
C THR A 59 -9.46 7.04 -11.63
N PHE A 60 -9.72 6.52 -12.84
CA PHE A 60 -9.08 7.02 -14.06
C PHE A 60 -9.52 8.43 -14.49
N THR A 61 -10.55 9.00 -13.85
CA THR A 61 -10.89 10.42 -14.04
C THR A 61 -9.92 11.37 -13.31
N LYS A 62 -9.16 10.85 -12.34
CA LYS A 62 -8.28 11.64 -11.46
C LYS A 62 -6.80 11.31 -11.63
N THR A 63 -6.49 10.08 -12.05
CA THR A 63 -5.11 9.62 -12.27
C THR A 63 -5.04 8.79 -13.55
N SER A 64 -3.89 8.79 -14.23
CA SER A 64 -3.67 7.99 -15.44
C SER A 64 -3.13 6.59 -15.16
N GLN A 65 -2.88 6.25 -13.89
CA GLN A 65 -2.27 4.99 -13.51
C GLN A 65 -2.80 4.51 -12.16
N VAL A 66 -3.00 3.20 -12.05
CA VAL A 66 -3.20 2.51 -10.77
C VAL A 66 -2.16 1.42 -10.59
N LEU A 67 -1.98 0.98 -9.35
CA LEU A 67 -1.25 -0.22 -8.99
C LEU A 67 -2.24 -1.23 -8.42
N ILE A 68 -2.21 -2.45 -8.93
CA ILE A 68 -3.04 -3.55 -8.42
C ILE A 68 -2.13 -4.43 -7.58
N ASP A 69 -2.45 -4.61 -6.30
CA ASP A 69 -1.70 -5.43 -5.35
C ASP A 69 -2.54 -6.63 -4.89
N GLU A 70 -1.84 -7.69 -4.50
CA GLU A 70 -2.45 -8.75 -3.71
C GLU A 70 -2.96 -8.23 -2.36
N ASP A 71 -3.99 -8.90 -1.85
CA ASP A 71 -4.59 -8.56 -0.57
C ASP A 71 -3.75 -9.07 0.61
N LEU A 72 -3.22 -8.14 1.40
CA LEU A 72 -2.47 -8.40 2.63
C LEU A 72 -3.26 -7.98 3.89
N ARG A 73 -4.58 -7.82 3.80
CA ARG A 73 -5.40 -7.41 4.93
C ARG A 73 -5.16 -8.28 6.16
N GLY A 74 -5.13 -7.64 7.33
CA GLY A 74 -4.88 -8.31 8.61
C GLY A 74 -3.41 -8.38 9.02
N TRP A 75 -2.48 -8.03 8.14
CA TRP A 75 -1.08 -7.87 8.51
C TRP A 75 -0.89 -6.66 9.42
N LYS A 76 0.18 -6.66 10.23
CA LYS A 76 0.59 -5.48 10.99
C LYS A 76 1.03 -4.38 10.00
N GLU A 77 0.64 -3.14 10.28
CA GLU A 77 1.07 -1.97 9.52
C GLU A 77 1.99 -1.11 10.39
N VAL A 78 3.21 -0.88 9.90
CA VAL A 78 4.30 -0.22 10.63
C VAL A 78 4.84 0.91 9.78
N GLU A 79 5.07 2.06 10.40
CA GLU A 79 5.53 3.27 9.73
C GLU A 79 6.79 3.83 10.40
N TYR A 80 7.64 4.47 9.60
CA TYR A 80 8.89 5.07 10.05
C TYR A 80 9.03 6.49 9.49
N GLU A 81 9.31 7.43 10.38
CA GLU A 81 9.69 8.79 10.01
C GLU A 81 11.20 8.87 9.87
N VAL A 82 11.67 8.96 8.63
CA VAL A 82 13.10 8.92 8.28
C VAL A 82 13.57 10.28 7.82
N MET A 83 14.68 10.75 8.39
CA MET A 83 15.37 11.96 7.95
C MET A 83 16.71 11.59 7.32
N ARG A 84 17.00 12.18 6.15
CA ARG A 84 18.28 12.03 5.46
C ARG A 84 18.82 13.38 5.03
N ASP A 85 20.09 13.65 5.31
CA ASP A 85 20.76 14.89 4.89
C ASP A 85 21.51 14.73 3.55
N VAL A 86 22.11 15.84 3.09
CA VAL A 86 22.86 15.91 1.82
C VAL A 86 24.21 15.20 1.89
N ASP A 87 24.76 15.01 3.09
CA ASP A 87 26.02 14.28 3.32
C ASP A 87 25.80 12.76 3.36
N GLY A 88 24.54 12.33 3.32
CA GLY A 88 24.14 10.94 3.28
C GLY A 88 23.89 10.32 4.66
N ASN A 89 23.91 11.11 5.74
CA ASN A 89 23.51 10.62 7.06
C ASN A 89 21.99 10.39 7.08
N SER A 90 21.57 9.28 7.68
CA SER A 90 20.15 8.93 7.81
C SER A 90 19.82 8.48 9.23
N ILE A 91 18.68 8.94 9.75
CA ILE A 91 18.19 8.58 11.08
C ILE A 91 16.69 8.26 11.04
N ILE A 92 16.27 7.34 11.91
CA ILE A 92 14.87 7.09 12.23
C ILE A 92 14.49 8.01 13.40
N ILE A 93 13.57 8.94 13.16
CA ILE A 93 13.10 9.92 14.16
C ILE A 93 12.01 9.31 15.04
N CYS A 94 11.07 8.61 14.41
CA CYS A 94 9.93 8.00 15.05
C CYS A 94 9.60 6.70 14.31
N ASN A 95 9.08 5.73 15.05
CA ASN A 95 8.45 4.57 14.46
C ASN A 95 7.07 4.37 15.11
N MET A 96 6.13 3.88 14.31
CA MET A 96 4.73 3.82 14.66
C MET A 96 4.16 2.46 14.30
N GLU A 97 3.29 1.94 15.15
CA GLU A 97 2.56 0.69 14.91
C GLU A 97 1.07 0.99 14.91
N ASN A 98 0.40 0.58 13.83
CA ASN A 98 -1.04 0.74 13.70
C ASN A 98 -1.72 -0.30 14.61
N PHE A 99 -2.65 0.16 15.43
CA PHE A 99 -3.51 -0.72 16.22
C PHE A 99 -4.51 -1.45 15.32
N ASP A 100 -5.08 -0.71 14.38
CA ASP A 100 -5.91 -1.27 13.33
C ASP A 100 -5.00 -1.93 12.27
N PRO A 101 -5.30 -3.17 11.82
CA PRO A 101 -4.42 -3.85 10.88
C PRO A 101 -4.53 -3.27 9.47
N LEU A 102 -3.56 -3.65 8.63
CA LEU A 102 -3.55 -3.29 7.21
C LEU A 102 -4.92 -3.58 6.57
N GLY A 103 -5.44 -2.58 5.86
CA GLY A 103 -6.78 -2.58 5.29
C GLY A 103 -7.65 -1.42 5.74
N ILE A 104 -7.30 -0.81 6.87
CA ILE A 104 -7.80 0.49 7.30
C ILE A 104 -6.67 1.48 7.04
N HIS A 105 -6.97 2.59 6.36
CA HIS A 105 -5.95 3.57 6.02
C HIS A 105 -5.40 4.20 7.30
N THR A 106 -4.07 4.35 7.45
CA THR A 106 -3.43 4.89 8.66
C THR A 106 -4.08 6.16 9.21
N GLY A 107 -4.45 7.10 8.34
CA GLY A 107 -5.11 8.34 8.75
C GLY A 107 -6.46 8.17 9.46
N ASP A 108 -7.09 7.00 9.29
CA ASP A 108 -8.33 6.57 9.96
C ASP A 108 -8.06 5.53 11.07
N SER A 109 -6.81 5.05 11.20
CA SER A 109 -6.39 4.05 12.19
C SER A 109 -6.01 4.69 13.52
N ILE A 110 -6.20 3.96 14.62
CA ILE A 110 -5.49 4.27 15.87
C ILE A 110 -4.04 3.85 15.69
N VAL A 111 -3.10 4.74 16.04
CA VAL A 111 -1.66 4.51 15.89
C VAL A 111 -0.94 4.81 17.20
N VAL A 112 0.04 3.98 17.55
CA VAL A 112 0.87 4.16 18.75
C VAL A 112 2.34 4.37 18.37
N ALA A 113 3.04 5.18 19.17
CA ALA A 113 4.48 5.40 19.05
C ALA A 113 5.15 5.21 20.43
N PRO A 114 6.23 4.40 20.55
CA PRO A 114 6.87 3.61 19.50
C PRO A 114 6.08 2.32 19.14
N SER A 115 6.59 1.49 18.23
CA SER A 115 6.10 0.12 18.05
C SER A 115 6.17 -0.70 19.33
N GLN A 116 5.19 -1.57 19.56
CA GLN A 116 5.05 -2.36 20.79
C GLN A 116 5.33 -3.84 20.58
N THR A 117 5.12 -4.36 19.38
CA THR A 117 5.12 -5.82 19.13
C THR A 117 6.16 -6.30 18.13
N LEU A 118 7.09 -5.43 17.74
CA LEU A 118 8.31 -5.82 17.02
C LEU A 118 9.39 -6.21 18.02
N ASN A 119 10.04 -7.34 17.79
CA ASN A 119 11.27 -7.68 18.50
C ASN A 119 12.45 -6.88 17.93
N ASN A 120 13.61 -6.95 18.61
CA ASN A 120 14.77 -6.17 18.20
C ASN A 120 15.26 -6.52 16.79
N ASP A 121 15.19 -7.78 16.38
CA ASP A 121 15.65 -8.20 15.07
C ASP A 121 14.67 -7.71 13.99
N GLU A 122 13.36 -7.78 14.24
CA GLU A 122 12.32 -7.22 13.37
C GLU A 122 12.40 -5.70 13.23
N TYR A 123 12.82 -4.99 14.28
CA TYR A 123 12.97 -3.53 14.25
C TYR A 123 14.23 -3.07 13.47
N ASN A 124 15.31 -3.87 13.49
CA ASN A 124 16.60 -3.50 12.91
C ASN A 124 16.94 -4.21 11.58
N MET A 125 16.04 -5.07 11.08
CA MET A 125 16.14 -5.64 9.72
C MET A 125 15.91 -4.56 8.68
#